data_AF-A0A660S2D1-F1
#
_entry.id   AF-A0A660S2D1-F1
#
_cell.length_a   1.000
_cell.length_b   1.000
_cell.length_c   1.000
_cell.angle_alpha   90.00
_cell.angle_beta   90.00
_cell.angle_gamma   90.00
#
_symmetry.space_group_name_H-M   'P 1'
#
loop_
_entity.id
_entity.type
_entity.pdbx_description
1 polymer ?
#
loop_
_entity_poly.entity_id
_entity_poly.type
_entity_poly.pdbx_seq_one_letter_code
_entity_poly.pdbx_strand_id
1 'polypeptide(L)'
;MPWVKREDCIGCGICVEKCPVGAISLEESVAIINMANCIRCGVCHDVCPEGAVRHDSERIEEEVEENVRKTKECMDACAKYLGDEKEKQKCLNRMIKYFNKEKIVIEKTLERLQKLKKELSLSLGTSEDDTVERK
;
A
#
# COMPACT_ATOMS: atom_id res chain seq x y z
N MET A 1 -1.16 2.26 -3.52
CA MET A 1 -1.23 3.65 -3.02
C MET A 1 -0.05 4.44 -3.56
N PRO A 2 -0.19 5.70 -3.98
CA PRO A 2 0.95 6.54 -4.34
C PRO A 2 1.76 6.93 -3.10
N TRP A 3 3.07 7.05 -3.25
CA TRP A 3 3.95 7.74 -2.31
C TRP A 3 5.02 8.51 -3.09
N VAL A 4 5.64 9.52 -2.47
CA VAL A 4 6.66 10.35 -3.12
C VAL A 4 8.03 9.96 -2.60
N LYS A 5 8.88 9.45 -3.49
CA LYS A 5 10.30 9.22 -3.22
C LYS A 5 11.01 10.56 -3.23
N ARG A 6 11.36 11.06 -2.04
CA ARG A 6 11.79 12.46 -1.85
C ARG A 6 13.07 12.76 -2.61
N GLU A 7 13.99 11.79 -2.62
CA GLU A 7 15.29 11.88 -3.30
C GLU A 7 15.16 12.09 -4.81
N ASP A 8 14.06 11.63 -5.41
CA ASP A 8 13.79 11.77 -6.85
C ASP A 8 12.87 12.98 -7.15
N CYS A 9 12.28 13.60 -6.12
CA CYS A 9 11.30 14.67 -6.30
C CYS A 9 11.98 16.03 -6.45
N ILE A 10 11.83 16.64 -7.64
CA ILE A 10 12.40 17.96 -7.94
C ILE A 10 11.47 19.14 -7.62
N GLY A 11 10.33 18.90 -6.95
CA GLY A 11 9.42 19.97 -6.54
C GLY A 11 8.67 20.69 -7.67
N CYS A 12 8.56 20.10 -8.87
CA CYS A 12 8.01 20.78 -10.04
C CYS A 12 6.50 21.08 -9.99
N GLY A 13 5.76 20.43 -9.08
CA GLY A 13 4.33 20.73 -8.85
C GLY A 13 3.35 20.21 -9.92
N ILE A 14 3.79 19.54 -10.99
CA ILE A 14 2.90 19.04 -12.05
C ILE A 14 1.81 18.11 -11.48
N CYS A 15 2.18 17.21 -10.57
CA CYS A 15 1.21 16.31 -9.93
C CYS A 15 0.17 17.06 -9.07
N VAL A 16 0.52 18.22 -8.51
CA VAL A 16 -0.42 19.09 -7.77
C VAL A 16 -1.47 19.65 -8.73
N GLU A 17 -1.04 20.22 -9.85
CA GLU A 17 -1.94 20.79 -10.87
C GLU A 17 -2.88 19.73 -11.47
N LYS A 18 -2.37 18.52 -11.72
CA LYS A 18 -3.13 17.44 -12.37
C LYS A 18 -3.98 16.62 -11.41
N CYS A 19 -3.90 16.84 -10.10
CA CYS A 19 -4.71 16.07 -9.16
C CYS A 19 -6.19 16.49 -9.26
N PRO A 20 -7.10 15.61 -9.71
CA PRO A 20 -8.50 15.97 -9.96
C PRO A 20 -9.28 16.30 -8.68
N VAL A 21 -8.76 15.90 -7.52
CA VAL A 21 -9.38 16.08 -6.20
C VAL A 21 -8.55 16.96 -5.27
N GLY A 22 -7.50 17.61 -5.78
CA GLY A 22 -6.65 18.51 -4.99
C GLY A 22 -5.99 17.86 -3.77
N ALA A 23 -5.67 16.56 -3.85
CA ALA A 23 -5.12 15.80 -2.73
C ALA A 23 -3.59 15.93 -2.57
N ILE A 24 -2.92 16.74 -3.39
CA ILE A 24 -1.45 16.87 -3.39
C ILE A 24 -1.08 18.32 -3.13
N SER A 25 -0.10 18.54 -2.25
CA SER A 25 0.51 19.85 -1.94
C SER A 25 2.03 19.79 -2.14
N LEU A 26 2.68 20.95 -2.18
CA LEU A 26 4.15 21.05 -2.05
C LEU A 26 4.49 21.55 -0.65
N GLU A 27 5.34 20.81 0.05
CA GLU A 27 5.91 21.18 1.34
C GLU A 27 7.43 21.03 1.26
N GLU A 28 8.19 22.05 1.65
CA GLU A 28 9.66 22.02 1.59
C GLU A 28 10.22 21.59 0.21
N SER A 29 9.54 22.03 -0.86
CA SER A 29 9.87 21.68 -2.26
C SER A 29 9.71 20.19 -2.61
N VAL A 30 8.97 19.43 -1.82
CA VAL A 30 8.61 18.03 -2.10
C VAL A 30 7.09 17.87 -2.16
N ALA A 31 6.60 17.05 -3.09
CA ALA A 31 5.18 16.76 -3.19
C ALA A 31 4.73 15.88 -2.01
N ILE A 32 3.63 16.27 -1.36
CA ILE A 32 2.99 15.54 -0.25
C ILE A 32 1.58 15.16 -0.68
N ILE A 33 1.23 13.88 -0.50
CA ILE A 33 -0.08 13.35 -0.90
C ILE A 33 -0.93 13.13 0.36
N ASN A 34 -2.04 13.84 0.45
CA ASN A 34 -3.06 13.59 1.47
C ASN A 34 -3.87 12.34 1.10
N MET A 35 -3.48 11.21 1.69
CA MET A 35 -4.10 9.91 1.44
C MET A 35 -5.57 9.81 1.90
N ALA A 36 -6.05 10.71 2.77
CA ALA A 36 -7.46 10.76 3.14
C ALA A 36 -8.35 11.31 2.02
N ASN A 37 -7.81 12.21 1.17
CA ASN A 37 -8.53 12.81 0.04
C ASN A 37 -8.22 12.10 -1.29
N CYS A 38 -7.16 11.30 -1.36
CA CYS A 38 -6.72 10.64 -2.58
C CYS A 38 -7.70 9.54 -3.02
N ILE A 39 -8.32 9.72 -4.19
CA ILE A 39 -9.21 8.72 -4.82
C ILE A 39 -8.47 7.63 -5.60
N ARG A 40 -7.13 7.62 -5.56
CA ARG A 40 -6.28 6.59 -6.19
C ARG A 40 -6.45 6.47 -7.71
N CYS A 41 -6.66 7.61 -8.40
CA CYS A 41 -6.88 7.64 -9.84
C CYS A 41 -5.64 7.37 -10.70
N GLY A 42 -4.42 7.46 -10.15
CA GLY A 42 -3.17 7.17 -10.88
C GLY A 42 -2.58 8.33 -11.69
N VAL A 43 -3.33 9.42 -11.92
CA VAL A 43 -2.86 10.56 -12.74
C VAL A 43 -1.50 11.11 -12.30
N CYS A 44 -1.23 11.17 -11.00
CA CYS A 44 0.03 11.68 -10.47
C CYS A 44 1.25 10.82 -10.86
N HIS A 45 1.07 9.51 -11.07
CA HIS A 45 2.12 8.62 -11.55
C HIS A 45 2.49 8.93 -12.99
N ASP A 46 1.47 9.05 -13.86
CA ASP A 46 1.65 9.25 -15.31
C ASP A 46 2.31 10.59 -15.65
N VAL A 47 2.08 11.63 -14.84
CA VAL A 47 2.52 13.01 -15.13
C VAL A 47 3.83 13.38 -14.44
N CYS A 48 4.40 12.51 -13.59
CA CYS A 48 5.63 12.83 -12.86
C CYS A 48 6.85 12.59 -13.76
N PRO A 49 7.60 13.65 -14.17
CA PRO A 49 8.71 13.50 -15.12
C PRO A 49 9.88 12.67 -14.57
N GLU A 50 10.13 12.75 -13.25
CA GLU A 50 11.19 12.00 -12.57
C GLU A 50 10.71 10.60 -12.11
N GLY A 51 9.43 10.31 -12.32
CA GLY A 51 8.76 9.15 -11.73
C GLY A 51 8.71 9.17 -10.20
N ALA A 52 9.09 10.26 -9.52
CA ALA A 52 9.17 10.32 -8.07
C ALA A 52 7.88 9.90 -7.32
N VAL A 53 6.72 9.95 -7.97
CA VAL A 53 5.49 9.34 -7.47
C VAL A 53 5.50 7.83 -7.78
N ARG A 54 5.72 7.01 -6.75
CA ARG A 54 5.89 5.55 -6.84
C ARG A 54 4.64 4.80 -6.38
N HIS A 55 4.56 3.51 -6.70
CA HIS A 55 3.54 2.63 -6.12
C HIS A 55 4.03 2.06 -4.78
N ASP A 56 3.15 1.98 -3.80
CA ASP A 56 3.41 1.31 -2.51
C ASP A 56 3.79 -0.16 -2.66
N SER A 57 3.43 -0.81 -3.78
CA SER A 57 3.92 -2.14 -4.13
C SER A 57 5.45 -2.22 -4.20
N GLU A 58 6.14 -1.09 -4.41
CA GLU A 58 7.61 -1.04 -4.38
C GLU A 58 8.17 -1.12 -2.95
N ARG A 59 7.33 -0.99 -1.92
CA ARG A 59 7.71 -0.98 -0.49
C ARG A 59 7.33 -2.25 0.26
N ILE A 60 6.92 -3.31 -0.45
CA ILE A 60 6.49 -4.58 0.16
C ILE A 60 7.57 -5.13 1.09
N GLU A 61 8.83 -5.13 0.66
CA GLU A 61 9.93 -5.66 1.48
C GLU A 61 10.15 -4.85 2.75
N GLU A 62 10.05 -3.51 2.67
CA GLU A 62 10.13 -2.64 3.84
C GLU A 62 9.01 -2.95 4.85
N GLU A 63 7.79 -3.19 4.36
CA GLU A 63 6.65 -3.56 5.21
C GLU A 63 6.85 -4.93 5.86
N VAL A 64 7.41 -5.90 5.13
CA VAL A 64 7.75 -7.23 5.66
C VAL A 64 8.78 -7.11 6.77
N GLU A 65 9.88 -6.41 6.54
CA GLU A 65 10.93 -6.21 7.53
C GLU A 65 10.44 -5.45 8.76
N GLU A 66 9.61 -4.43 8.57
CA GLU A 66 8.98 -3.69 9.67
C GLU A 66 8.06 -4.59 10.53
N ASN A 67 7.29 -5.47 9.89
CA ASN A 67 6.45 -6.46 10.59
C ASN A 67 7.29 -7.45 11.39
N VAL A 68 8.41 -7.92 10.82
CA VAL A 68 9.36 -8.81 11.50
C VAL A 68 10.02 -8.09 12.68
N ARG A 69 10.46 -6.84 12.49
CA ARG A 69 11.06 -6.00 13.54
C ARG A 69 10.11 -5.81 14.71
N LYS A 70 8.88 -5.36 14.46
CA LYS A 70 7.84 -5.21 15.49
C LYS A 70 7.53 -6.52 16.22
N THR A 71 7.52 -7.63 15.50
CA THR A 71 7.32 -8.96 16.09
C THR A 71 8.46 -9.30 17.07
N LYS A 72 9.71 -9.06 16.68
CA LYS A 72 10.89 -9.24 17.55
C LYS A 72 10.79 -8.37 18.82
N GLU A 73 10.45 -7.09 18.66
CA GLU A 73 10.26 -6.18 19.81
C GLU A 73 9.16 -6.67 20.76
N CYS A 74 8.06 -7.17 20.22
CA CYS A 74 6.98 -7.76 21.02
C CYS A 74 7.42 -9.03 21.75
N MET A 75 8.23 -9.88 21.09
CA MET A 75 8.81 -11.07 21.71
C MET A 75 9.75 -10.70 22.86
N ASP A 76 10.64 -9.74 22.66
CA ASP A 76 11.58 -9.30 23.68
C ASP A 76 10.87 -8.65 24.87
N ALA A 77 9.83 -7.85 24.61
CA ALA A 77 8.96 -7.31 25.66
C ALA A 77 8.26 -8.43 26.45
N CYS A 78 7.75 -9.47 25.77
CA CYS A 78 7.14 -10.61 26.45
C CYS A 78 8.11 -11.35 27.36
N ALA A 79 9.35 -11.63 26.92
CA ALA A 79 10.34 -12.21 27.83
C ALA A 79 10.66 -11.30 29.00
N LYS A 80 10.88 -10.01 28.73
CA LYS A 80 11.23 -9.03 29.76
C LYS A 80 10.17 -8.92 30.87
N TYR A 81 8.89 -8.93 30.51
CA TYR A 81 7.80 -8.65 31.46
C TYR A 81 7.05 -9.90 31.94
N LEU A 82 7.08 -11.02 31.19
CA LEU A 82 6.31 -12.23 31.51
C LEU A 82 7.17 -13.42 31.96
N GLY A 83 8.51 -13.32 31.90
CA GLY A 83 9.39 -14.21 32.64
C GLY A 83 10.56 -14.78 31.84
N ASP A 84 10.29 -15.64 30.85
CA ASP A 84 11.32 -16.49 30.23
C ASP A 84 11.25 -16.57 28.69
N GLU A 85 12.22 -17.28 28.09
CA GLU A 85 12.30 -17.48 26.64
C GLU A 85 11.10 -18.25 26.04
N LYS A 86 10.35 -19.03 26.85
CA LYS A 86 9.15 -19.72 26.37
C LYS A 86 8.04 -18.73 26.09
N GLU A 87 7.99 -17.61 26.81
CA GLU A 87 7.03 -16.53 26.54
C GLU A 87 7.33 -15.82 25.20
N LYS A 88 8.60 -15.74 24.78
CA LYS A 88 8.94 -15.28 23.40
C LYS A 88 8.33 -16.19 22.36
N GLN A 89 8.48 -17.50 22.51
CA GLN A 89 7.94 -18.46 21.55
C GLN A 89 6.41 -18.41 21.49
N LYS A 90 5.74 -18.27 22.64
CA LYS A 90 4.28 -18.06 22.68
C LYS A 90 3.87 -16.75 22.03
N CYS A 91 4.64 -15.67 22.20
CA CYS A 91 4.43 -14.39 21.52
C CYS A 91 4.53 -14.55 19.99
N LEU A 92 5.60 -15.17 19.51
CA LEU A 92 5.79 -15.44 18.09
C LEU A 92 4.62 -16.25 17.50
N ASN A 93 4.19 -17.31 18.19
CA ASN A 93 3.05 -18.12 17.74
C ASN A 93 1.74 -17.31 17.69
N ARG A 94 1.54 -16.33 18.58
CA ARG A 94 0.38 -15.42 18.53
C ARG A 94 0.48 -14.48 17.34
N MET A 95 1.67 -13.93 17.05
CA MET A 95 1.90 -13.07 15.89
C MET A 95 1.71 -13.82 14.57
N ILE A 96 2.20 -15.06 14.46
CA ILE A 96 1.96 -15.92 13.29
C ILE A 96 0.45 -16.17 13.10
N LYS A 97 -0.28 -16.46 14.17
CA LYS A 97 -1.75 -16.63 14.11
C LYS A 97 -2.44 -15.35 13.64
N TYR A 98 -1.99 -14.18 14.10
CA TYR A 98 -2.49 -12.89 13.65
C TYR A 98 -2.30 -12.71 12.14
N PHE A 99 -1.08 -12.84 11.62
CA PHE A 99 -0.81 -12.67 10.19
C PHE A 99 -1.53 -13.71 9.32
N ASN A 100 -1.66 -14.96 9.78
CA ASN A 100 -2.45 -15.97 9.07
C ASN A 100 -3.94 -15.62 8.99
N LYS A 101 -4.51 -15.08 10.08
CA LYS A 101 -5.88 -14.58 10.07
C LYS A 101 -6.02 -13.40 9.11
N GLU A 102 -5.11 -12.43 9.14
CA GLU A 102 -5.13 -11.28 8.23
C GLU A 102 -4.99 -11.72 6.77
N LYS A 103 -4.12 -12.69 6.47
CA LYS A 103 -4.02 -13.33 5.14
C LYS A 103 -5.38 -13.87 4.67
N ILE A 104 -6.07 -14.65 5.51
CA ILE A 104 -7.41 -15.17 5.18
C ILE A 104 -8.42 -14.05 4.93
N VAL A 105 -8.39 -12.99 5.74
CA VAL A 105 -9.27 -11.82 5.56
C VAL A 105 -9.00 -11.15 4.22
N ILE A 106 -7.73 -10.93 3.87
CA ILE A 106 -7.31 -10.31 2.61
C ILE A 106 -7.75 -11.17 1.42
N GLU A 107 -7.44 -12.48 1.43
CA GLU A 107 -7.83 -13.41 0.37
C GLU A 107 -9.35 -13.39 0.13
N LYS A 108 -10.15 -13.54 1.19
CA LYS A 108 -11.61 -13.50 1.09
C LYS A 108 -12.16 -12.14 0.66
N THR A 109 -11.49 -11.05 1.04
CA THR A 109 -11.87 -9.70 0.61
C THR A 109 -11.62 -9.54 -0.89
N LEU A 110 -10.47 -9.98 -1.38
CA LEU A 110 -10.12 -9.94 -2.80
C LEU A 110 -11.10 -10.77 -3.64
N GLU A 111 -11.47 -11.97 -3.19
CA GLU A 111 -12.50 -12.78 -3.85
C GLU A 111 -13.84 -12.04 -4.00
N ARG A 112 -14.26 -11.29 -2.97
CA ARG A 112 -15.50 -10.49 -3.03
C ARG A 112 -15.37 -9.29 -3.96
N LEU A 113 -14.24 -8.58 -3.91
CA LEU A 113 -13.99 -7.44 -4.80
C LEU A 113 -13.91 -7.87 -6.28
N GLN A 114 -13.38 -9.05 -6.57
CA GLN A 114 -13.36 -9.63 -7.92
C GLN A 114 -14.77 -9.94 -8.44
N LYS A 115 -15.66 -10.44 -7.58
CA LYS A 115 -17.08 -10.62 -7.93
C LYS A 115 -17.75 -9.29 -8.27
N LEU A 116 -17.56 -8.27 -7.42
CA LEU A 116 -18.06 -6.92 -7.69
C LEU A 116 -17.51 -6.35 -9.00
N LYS A 117 -16.22 -6.56 -9.29
CA LYS A 117 -15.60 -6.16 -10.56
C LYS A 117 -16.30 -6.82 -11.76
N LYS A 118 -16.61 -8.11 -11.67
CA LYS A 118 -17.32 -8.86 -12.72
C LYS A 118 -18.77 -8.40 -12.89
N GLU A 119 -19.47 -8.11 -11.81
CA GLU A 119 -20.84 -7.55 -11.86
C GLU A 119 -20.85 -6.18 -12.55
N LEU A 120 -19.85 -5.35 -12.25
CA LEU A 120 -19.68 -4.04 -12.88
C LEU A 120 -19.38 -4.16 -14.38
N SER A 121 -18.49 -5.08 -14.80
CA SER A 121 -18.18 -5.26 -16.23
C SER A 121 -19.40 -5.74 -17.03
N LEU A 122 -20.22 -6.63 -16.46
CA LEU A 122 -21.50 -7.05 -17.06
C LEU A 122 -22.47 -5.87 -17.23
N SER A 123 -22.55 -4.97 -16.23
CA SER A 123 -23.44 -3.81 -16.27
C SER A 123 -23.05 -2.75 -17.31
N LEU A 124 -21.75 -2.66 -17.63
CA LEU A 124 -21.20 -1.70 -18.59
C LEU A 124 -21.17 -2.24 -20.04
N GLY A 125 -21.58 -3.49 -20.26
CA GLY A 125 -21.60 -4.10 -21.60
C GLY A 125 -20.20 -4.29 -22.22
N THR A 126 -19.13 -4.20 -21.43
CA THR A 126 -17.76 -4.38 -21.91
C THR A 126 -17.39 -5.87 -21.85
N SER A 127 -17.12 -6.49 -23.00
CA SER A 127 -16.51 -7.83 -23.06
C SER A 127 -15.09 -7.80 -22.49
N GLU A 128 -14.68 -8.87 -21.79
CA GLU A 128 -13.40 -9.00 -21.09
C GLU A 128 -12.15 -9.10 -22.01
N ASP A 129 -12.13 -8.52 -23.22
CA ASP A 129 -11.10 -8.82 -24.24
C ASP A 129 -10.39 -7.62 -24.90
N ASP A 130 -10.45 -6.41 -24.34
CA ASP A 130 -9.76 -5.22 -24.90
C ASP A 130 -8.42 -4.86 -24.22
N THR A 131 -7.68 -5.85 -23.71
CA THR A 131 -6.30 -5.61 -23.23
C THR A 131 -5.28 -6.56 -23.83
N VAL A 132 -5.07 -6.50 -25.14
CA VAL A 132 -3.79 -6.82 -25.76
C VAL A 132 -3.53 -5.86 -26.94
N GLU A 133 -2.36 -5.20 -26.88
CA GLU A 133 -1.70 -4.40 -27.94
C GLU A 133 -2.23 -2.98 -28.23
N ARG A 134 -1.60 -2.00 -27.56
CA ARG A 134 -1.07 -0.82 -28.27
C ARG A 134 0.45 -0.80 -28.10
N LYS A 135 1.14 -1.29 -29.13
CA LYS A 135 2.48 -0.82 -29.48
C LYS A 135 2.41 0.60 -30.01
#